data_AF-A0A067DQ34-F1
#
_entry.id   AF-A0A067DQ34-F1
#
_cell.length_a   1.000
_cell.length_b   1.000
_cell.length_c   1.000
_cell.angle_alpha   90.00
_cell.angle_beta   90.00
_cell.angle_gamma   90.00
#
_symmetry.space_group_name_H-M   'P 1'
#
loop_
_entity.id
_entity.type
_entity.pdbx_description
1 polymer ?
#
loop_
_entity_poly.entity_id
_entity_poly.type
_entity_poly.pdbx_seq_one_letter_code
_entity_poly.pdbx_strand_id
1 'polypeptide(L)'
;MSSKCFLLLQYVSLISVILFQLEPTVANSNNIISCLDEEKEALLAFKQGLIDESGILSSWGREDEKRNCCKWRGVRCSNKTGHVLGLDLRALSDSPVDALKGTINPSLLKLQHLTYLDLSWNNFSGSPIPEFIGSLSKLSELALSSAQLAGPIPHQLGNLSRLQVLDLRFNNLFSSGNLDWLSYLSSLRYLDLGDCKLSKFSNWFQVLSNLRSLTTLYLGHCDLPPISTPSLLHLNYSKSLEVIDLSNNYLTNSIYPWLLNVSSNLVDHIDLGSNRLHGSIPVAFGHMASLRYLGLLSNRLREVPKFLGNMSSLKMLVLSYNELRGELSEFIQNVSSGSTKNSSLEWLYLASNEITGTIPNLGGFP
;
A
#
# COMPACT_ATOMS: atom_id res chain seq x y z
N MET A 1 6.92 20.78 -4.81
CA MET A 1 7.92 19.73 -4.50
C MET A 1 7.91 18.73 -5.66
N SER A 2 9.08 18.46 -6.23
CA SER A 2 9.25 17.85 -7.55
C SER A 2 8.79 16.38 -7.60
N SER A 3 7.98 16.09 -8.62
CA SER A 3 7.29 14.86 -9.03
C SER A 3 8.11 13.55 -9.03
N LYS A 4 9.42 13.60 -8.79
CA LYS A 4 10.31 12.42 -8.83
C LYS A 4 10.42 11.62 -7.54
N CYS A 5 10.16 12.21 -6.36
CA CYS A 5 10.10 11.44 -5.10
C CYS A 5 8.79 10.64 -4.97
N PHE A 6 7.71 11.14 -5.57
CA PHE A 6 6.42 10.43 -5.66
C PHE A 6 6.51 9.19 -6.57
N LEU A 7 7.41 9.22 -7.57
CA LEU A 7 7.60 8.10 -8.50
C LEU A 7 8.23 6.87 -7.82
N LEU A 8 9.03 7.01 -6.77
CA LEU A 8 9.60 5.87 -6.04
C LEU A 8 8.57 5.13 -5.16
N LEU A 9 7.53 5.83 -4.67
CA LEU A 9 6.40 5.23 -3.95
C LEU A 9 5.38 4.56 -4.91
N GLN A 10 5.37 4.93 -6.19
CA GLN A 10 4.55 4.27 -7.22
C GLN A 10 5.14 2.94 -7.70
N TYR A 11 6.43 2.65 -7.46
CA TYR A 11 7.03 1.38 -7.91
C TYR A 11 6.67 0.17 -7.02
N VAL A 12 6.20 0.38 -5.78
CA VAL A 12 5.80 -0.74 -4.91
C VAL A 12 4.45 -1.34 -5.34
N SER A 13 3.60 -0.59 -6.06
CA SER A 13 2.37 -1.15 -6.64
C SER A 13 2.59 -1.89 -7.98
N LEU A 14 3.82 -1.93 -8.50
CA LEU A 14 4.17 -2.63 -9.74
C LEU A 14 4.77 -4.02 -9.50
N ILE A 15 4.98 -4.42 -8.23
CA ILE A 15 5.64 -5.69 -7.91
C ILE A 15 4.71 -6.91 -7.97
N SER A 16 3.38 -6.75 -8.10
CA SER A 16 2.49 -7.91 -8.30
C SER A 16 2.38 -8.42 -9.76
N VAL A 17 3.02 -7.77 -10.75
CA VAL A 17 2.84 -8.16 -12.16
C VAL A 17 3.93 -9.11 -12.70
N ILE A 18 5.02 -9.38 -11.96
CA ILE A 18 6.12 -10.21 -12.47
C ILE A 18 6.41 -11.36 -11.52
N LEU A 19 5.60 -12.43 -11.56
CA LEU A 19 6.06 -13.79 -11.17
C LEU A 19 5.09 -14.95 -11.49
N PHE A 20 4.34 -14.93 -12.60
CA PHE A 20 3.71 -16.17 -13.10
C PHE A 20 3.56 -16.15 -14.62
N GLN A 21 4.69 -16.12 -15.34
CA GLN A 21 4.75 -16.71 -16.68
C GLN A 21 6.02 -17.55 -16.77
N LEU A 22 5.82 -18.87 -16.86
CA LEU A 22 6.48 -19.84 -17.73
C LEU A 22 6.31 -21.23 -17.11
N GLU A 23 5.14 -21.86 -17.34
CA GLU A 23 5.08 -23.32 -17.43
C GLU A 23 4.97 -23.69 -18.91
N PRO A 24 5.80 -24.61 -19.41
CA PRO A 24 5.75 -25.02 -20.82
C PRO A 24 4.49 -25.84 -21.08
N THR A 25 3.72 -25.47 -22.12
CA THR A 25 2.59 -26.26 -22.59
C THR A 25 3.04 -27.17 -23.74
N VAL A 26 2.87 -28.48 -23.52
CA VAL A 26 2.77 -29.46 -24.61
C VAL A 26 1.44 -29.21 -25.31
N ALA A 27 1.49 -28.80 -26.57
CA ALA A 27 0.32 -28.58 -27.40
C ALA A 27 -0.21 -29.92 -27.93
N ASN A 28 -1.49 -30.23 -27.69
CA ASN A 28 -2.25 -31.02 -28.67
C ASN A 28 -3.78 -30.80 -28.59
N SER A 29 -4.38 -30.78 -29.79
CA SER A 29 -5.80 -30.74 -30.18
C SER A 29 -6.52 -29.37 -30.20
N ASN A 30 -7.18 -29.12 -31.34
CA ASN A 30 -7.89 -27.92 -31.79
C ASN A 30 -9.14 -27.55 -30.95
N ASN A 31 -9.00 -27.39 -29.64
CA ASN A 31 -10.02 -26.71 -28.84
C ASN A 31 -9.61 -25.26 -28.68
N ILE A 32 -10.25 -24.36 -29.43
CA ILE A 32 -10.13 -22.91 -29.20
C ILE A 32 -10.68 -22.65 -27.80
N ILE A 33 -9.80 -22.43 -26.83
CA ILE A 33 -10.18 -22.12 -25.45
C ILE A 33 -10.88 -20.77 -25.45
N SER A 34 -12.17 -20.80 -25.11
CA SER A 34 -13.04 -19.65 -24.99
C SER A 34 -13.56 -19.57 -23.56
N CYS A 35 -13.93 -18.38 -23.11
CA CYS A 35 -14.60 -18.26 -21.83
C CYS A 35 -15.95 -18.97 -21.83
N LEU A 36 -16.38 -19.35 -20.63
CA LEU A 36 -17.67 -19.98 -20.40
C LEU A 36 -18.80 -18.97 -20.62
N ASP A 37 -19.90 -19.43 -21.22
CA ASP A 37 -21.05 -18.55 -21.50
C ASP A 37 -21.62 -17.94 -20.22
N GLU A 38 -21.64 -18.66 -19.09
CA GLU A 38 -22.16 -18.13 -17.83
C GLU A 38 -21.30 -16.97 -17.27
N GLU A 39 -19.98 -17.06 -17.40
CA GLU A 39 -19.04 -15.99 -16.98
C GLU A 39 -19.11 -14.80 -17.96
N LYS A 40 -19.26 -15.07 -19.26
CA LYS A 40 -19.50 -14.05 -20.28
C LYS A 40 -20.77 -13.25 -20.00
N GLU A 41 -21.88 -13.94 -19.71
CA GLU A 41 -23.16 -13.28 -19.38
C GLU A 41 -23.06 -12.50 -18.08
N ALA A 42 -22.32 -12.99 -17.08
CA ALA A 42 -22.04 -12.26 -15.86
C ALA A 42 -21.27 -10.96 -16.11
N LEU A 43 -20.24 -10.98 -16.97
CA LEU A 43 -19.50 -9.80 -17.38
C LEU A 43 -20.39 -8.81 -18.17
N LEU A 44 -21.27 -9.30 -19.05
CA LEU A 44 -22.22 -8.42 -19.75
C LEU A 44 -23.25 -7.80 -18.80
N ALA A 45 -23.74 -8.55 -17.82
CA ALA A 45 -24.60 -8.02 -16.76
C ALA A 45 -23.86 -6.99 -15.88
N PHE A 46 -22.58 -7.22 -15.60
CA PHE A 46 -21.73 -6.25 -14.92
C PHE A 46 -21.59 -4.96 -15.75
N LYS A 47 -21.31 -5.08 -17.05
CA LYS A 47 -21.26 -3.95 -17.99
C LYS A 47 -22.56 -3.14 -18.03
N GLN A 48 -23.73 -3.77 -17.93
CA GLN A 48 -25.02 -3.06 -17.90
C GLN A 48 -25.20 -2.17 -16.66
N GLY A 49 -24.53 -2.50 -15.55
CA GLY A 49 -24.55 -1.70 -14.32
C GLY A 49 -23.57 -0.52 -14.33
N LEU A 50 -22.81 -0.36 -15.42
CA LEU A 50 -21.78 0.65 -15.59
C LEU A 50 -22.17 1.69 -16.63
N ILE A 51 -21.66 2.90 -16.45
CA ILE A 51 -21.68 3.97 -17.44
C ILE A 51 -20.26 4.09 -18.00
N ASP A 52 -20.12 3.88 -19.30
CA ASP A 52 -18.85 3.85 -20.04
C ASP A 52 -18.89 4.87 -21.19
N GLU A 53 -18.69 6.15 -20.85
CA GLU A 53 -18.71 7.26 -21.81
C GLU A 53 -17.55 7.20 -22.82
N SER A 54 -16.42 6.60 -22.42
CA SER A 54 -15.19 6.54 -23.21
C SER A 54 -14.99 5.22 -23.97
N GLY A 55 -15.96 4.32 -23.90
CA GLY A 55 -15.95 3.07 -24.67
C GLY A 55 -14.84 2.09 -24.26
N ILE A 56 -14.44 2.08 -22.98
CA ILE A 56 -13.43 1.18 -22.43
C ILE A 56 -13.88 -0.28 -22.60
N LEU A 57 -15.18 -0.53 -22.44
CA LEU A 57 -15.81 -1.84 -22.56
C LEU A 57 -16.31 -2.10 -23.99
N SER A 58 -15.88 -1.34 -25.00
CA SER A 58 -16.30 -1.51 -26.41
C SER A 58 -16.01 -2.90 -26.98
N SER A 59 -14.93 -3.54 -26.52
CA SER A 59 -14.57 -4.92 -26.88
C SER A 59 -15.52 -5.98 -26.31
N TRP A 60 -16.36 -5.63 -25.33
CA TRP A 60 -17.29 -6.55 -24.68
C TRP A 60 -18.61 -6.57 -25.44
N GLY A 61 -19.08 -7.76 -25.84
CA GLY A 61 -20.31 -7.85 -26.61
C GLY A 61 -20.79 -9.26 -26.92
N ARG A 62 -21.94 -9.35 -27.59
CA ARG A 62 -22.58 -10.61 -28.00
C ARG A 62 -22.35 -10.94 -29.48
N GLU A 63 -21.81 -9.98 -30.22
CA GLU A 63 -21.48 -10.09 -31.64
C GLU A 63 -20.51 -11.26 -31.88
N ASP A 64 -20.60 -11.91 -33.03
CA ASP A 64 -19.83 -13.13 -33.34
C ASP A 64 -18.31 -12.92 -33.18
N GLU A 65 -17.80 -11.74 -33.54
CA GLU A 65 -16.40 -11.33 -33.38
C GLU A 65 -15.98 -11.11 -31.92
N LYS A 66 -16.94 -10.84 -31.02
CA LYS A 66 -16.73 -10.60 -29.58
C LYS A 66 -17.12 -11.81 -28.73
N ARG A 67 -17.48 -12.94 -29.35
CA ARG A 67 -18.00 -14.12 -28.65
C ARG A 67 -17.06 -14.67 -27.58
N ASN A 68 -15.74 -14.59 -27.78
CA ASN A 68 -14.75 -15.03 -26.81
C ASN A 68 -14.36 -13.90 -25.86
N CYS A 69 -14.94 -13.89 -24.65
CA CYS A 69 -14.64 -12.86 -23.65
C CYS A 69 -13.22 -12.89 -23.10
N CYS A 70 -12.43 -13.96 -23.33
CA CYS A 70 -11.00 -13.94 -23.02
C CYS A 70 -10.19 -13.00 -23.90
N LYS A 71 -10.78 -12.46 -24.97
CA LYS A 71 -10.19 -11.42 -25.82
C LYS A 71 -10.65 -10.01 -25.45
N TRP A 72 -11.56 -9.89 -24.50
CA TRP A 72 -12.06 -8.60 -24.07
C TRP A 72 -10.99 -7.84 -23.30
N ARG A 73 -10.96 -6.53 -23.48
CA ARG A 73 -10.08 -5.65 -22.71
C ARG A 73 -10.33 -5.87 -21.23
N GLY A 74 -9.24 -6.08 -20.48
CA GLY A 74 -9.27 -6.25 -19.04
C GLY A 74 -9.63 -7.66 -18.57
N VAL A 75 -10.08 -8.56 -19.44
CA VAL A 75 -10.45 -9.93 -19.05
C VAL A 75 -9.28 -10.87 -19.25
N ARG A 76 -8.84 -11.53 -18.17
CA ARG A 76 -7.83 -12.57 -18.21
C ARG A 76 -8.47 -13.93 -17.93
N CYS A 77 -8.22 -14.90 -18.80
CA CYS A 77 -8.69 -16.28 -18.63
C CYS A 77 -7.57 -17.27 -18.37
N SER A 78 -7.94 -18.43 -17.83
CA SER A 78 -7.11 -19.63 -17.79
C SER A 78 -6.87 -20.17 -19.20
N ASN A 79 -5.61 -20.35 -19.56
CA ASN A 79 -5.21 -21.00 -20.82
C ASN A 79 -5.44 -22.52 -20.83
N LYS A 80 -5.97 -23.10 -19.74
CA LYS A 80 -6.30 -24.53 -19.63
C LYS A 80 -7.82 -24.76 -19.60
N THR A 81 -8.56 -23.88 -18.93
CA THR A 81 -9.99 -24.10 -18.63
C THR A 81 -10.92 -23.04 -19.22
N GLY A 82 -10.40 -21.92 -19.72
CA GLY A 82 -11.21 -20.80 -20.20
C GLY A 82 -11.87 -19.95 -19.10
N HIS A 83 -11.82 -20.37 -17.83
CA HIS A 83 -12.36 -19.59 -16.71
C HIS A 83 -11.71 -18.22 -16.59
N VAL A 84 -12.52 -17.20 -16.29
CA VAL A 84 -12.05 -15.85 -15.97
C VAL A 84 -11.29 -15.87 -14.65
N LEU A 85 -10.01 -15.54 -14.71
CA LEU A 85 -9.08 -15.47 -13.57
C LEU A 85 -8.82 -14.04 -13.12
N GLY A 86 -8.97 -13.06 -14.01
CA GLY A 86 -8.67 -11.66 -13.69
C GLY A 86 -9.57 -10.68 -14.42
N LEU A 87 -9.91 -9.60 -13.73
CA LEU A 87 -10.60 -8.45 -14.28
C LEU A 87 -9.81 -7.18 -13.94
N ASP A 88 -9.17 -6.59 -14.95
CA ASP A 88 -8.44 -5.32 -14.89
C ASP A 88 -9.21 -4.25 -15.66
N LEU A 89 -9.96 -3.44 -14.93
CA LEU A 89 -10.71 -2.30 -15.48
C LEU A 89 -10.21 -0.99 -14.86
N ARG A 90 -8.93 -0.94 -14.50
CA ARG A 90 -8.32 0.30 -14.03
C ARG A 90 -8.43 1.38 -15.12
N ALA A 91 -8.86 2.58 -14.74
CA ALA A 91 -8.87 3.70 -15.67
C ALA A 91 -7.44 4.10 -16.07
N LEU A 92 -7.23 4.42 -17.35
CA LEU A 92 -5.90 4.69 -17.91
C LEU A 92 -5.32 6.05 -17.53
N SER A 93 -6.16 6.97 -17.05
CA SER A 93 -5.74 8.32 -16.71
C SER A 93 -6.48 8.82 -15.48
N ASP A 94 -5.86 9.75 -14.76
CA ASP A 94 -6.47 10.52 -13.66
C ASP A 94 -7.62 11.42 -14.14
N SER A 95 -7.87 11.46 -15.46
CA SER A 95 -8.94 12.26 -16.05
C SER A 95 -10.30 11.62 -15.77
N PRO A 96 -11.30 12.39 -15.28
CA PRO A 96 -12.65 11.90 -15.07
C PRO A 96 -13.34 11.35 -16.33
N VAL A 97 -12.79 11.66 -17.50
CA VAL A 97 -13.34 11.27 -18.81
C VAL A 97 -13.20 9.77 -19.05
N ASP A 98 -12.12 9.14 -18.58
CA ASP A 98 -11.84 7.71 -18.81
C ASP A 98 -12.32 6.81 -17.65
N ALA A 99 -13.13 7.34 -16.73
CA ALA A 99 -13.58 6.59 -15.56
C ALA A 99 -14.90 5.87 -15.84
N LEU A 100 -14.95 4.58 -15.54
CA LEU A 100 -16.23 3.86 -15.44
C LEU A 100 -17.02 4.42 -14.25
N LYS A 101 -18.31 4.65 -14.46
CA LYS A 101 -19.24 5.07 -13.40
C LYS A 101 -20.30 4.02 -13.15
N GLY A 102 -21.14 4.25 -12.15
CA GLY A 102 -22.25 3.35 -11.80
C GLY A 102 -21.93 2.52 -10.56
N THR A 103 -22.30 1.24 -10.57
CA THR A 103 -22.23 0.38 -9.37
C THR A 103 -21.51 -0.93 -9.63
N ILE A 104 -20.81 -1.43 -8.60
CA ILE A 104 -20.18 -2.74 -8.65
C ILE A 104 -21.26 -3.82 -8.47
N ASN A 105 -21.69 -4.42 -9.59
CA ASN A 105 -22.87 -5.29 -9.65
C ASN A 105 -22.60 -6.73 -9.11
N PRO A 106 -23.55 -7.36 -8.40
CA PRO A 106 -23.42 -8.73 -7.88
C PRO A 106 -23.23 -9.84 -8.91
N SER A 107 -23.46 -9.57 -10.20
CA SER A 107 -23.16 -10.51 -11.30
C SER A 107 -21.73 -11.06 -11.25
N LEU A 108 -20.77 -10.29 -10.71
CA LEU A 108 -19.39 -10.76 -10.50
C LEU A 108 -19.28 -12.01 -9.59
N LEU A 109 -20.29 -12.31 -8.77
CA LEU A 109 -20.37 -13.56 -8.01
C LEU A 109 -20.32 -14.81 -8.89
N LYS A 110 -20.61 -14.72 -10.19
CA LYS A 110 -20.49 -15.87 -11.09
C LYS A 110 -19.04 -16.20 -11.45
N LEU A 111 -18.10 -15.26 -11.24
CA LEU A 111 -16.67 -15.43 -11.53
C LEU A 111 -15.96 -16.12 -10.36
N GLN A 112 -16.36 -17.36 -10.04
CA GLN A 112 -15.84 -18.13 -8.89
C GLN A 112 -14.35 -18.52 -9.00
N HIS A 113 -13.75 -18.25 -10.16
CA HIS A 113 -12.33 -18.47 -10.44
C HIS A 113 -11.49 -17.19 -10.37
N LEU A 114 -12.11 -16.05 -10.06
CA LEU A 114 -11.42 -14.77 -10.04
C LEU A 114 -10.34 -14.75 -8.94
N THR A 115 -9.13 -14.44 -9.37
CA THR A 115 -7.93 -14.28 -8.54
C THR A 115 -7.50 -12.81 -8.46
N TYR A 116 -7.82 -12.02 -9.47
CA TYR A 116 -7.41 -10.63 -9.58
C TYR A 116 -8.60 -9.74 -9.94
N LEU A 117 -8.85 -8.68 -9.15
CA LEU A 117 -9.86 -7.67 -9.44
C LEU A 117 -9.26 -6.28 -9.21
N ASP A 118 -9.08 -5.53 -10.29
CA ASP A 118 -8.68 -4.12 -10.25
C ASP A 118 -9.77 -3.24 -10.88
N LEU A 119 -10.39 -2.40 -10.05
CA LEU A 119 -11.36 -1.37 -10.44
C LEU A 119 -10.85 0.02 -10.08
N SER A 120 -9.55 0.18 -9.88
CA SER A 120 -8.94 1.43 -9.43
C SER A 120 -9.13 2.56 -10.43
N TRP A 121 -9.04 3.80 -9.97
CA TRP A 121 -9.12 5.03 -10.80
C TRP A 121 -10.47 5.23 -11.51
N ASN A 122 -11.52 4.52 -11.10
CA ASN A 122 -12.88 4.70 -11.60
C ASN A 122 -13.69 5.69 -10.74
N ASN A 123 -14.96 5.91 -11.09
CA ASN A 123 -15.86 6.81 -10.36
C ASN A 123 -17.18 6.10 -10.02
N PHE A 124 -17.17 5.32 -8.93
CA PHE A 124 -18.39 4.69 -8.43
C PHE A 124 -19.28 5.63 -7.61
N SER A 125 -19.06 6.94 -7.71
CA SER A 125 -19.97 8.00 -7.25
C SER A 125 -20.43 7.86 -5.79
N GLY A 126 -19.52 7.48 -4.90
CA GLY A 126 -19.78 7.30 -3.46
C GLY A 126 -20.44 5.96 -3.10
N SER A 127 -20.49 4.98 -4.01
CA SER A 127 -21.03 3.66 -3.72
C SER A 127 -20.19 2.92 -2.66
N PRO A 128 -20.82 2.09 -1.81
CA PRO A 128 -20.08 1.23 -0.89
C PRO A 128 -19.36 0.09 -1.61
N ILE A 129 -18.32 -0.43 -0.99
CA ILE A 129 -17.73 -1.71 -1.37
C ILE A 129 -18.78 -2.80 -1.12
N PRO A 130 -19.21 -3.56 -2.13
CA PRO A 130 -20.22 -4.59 -1.93
C PRO A 130 -19.70 -5.76 -1.08
N GLU A 131 -20.51 -6.20 -0.12
CA GLU A 131 -20.16 -7.30 0.79
C GLU A 131 -19.89 -8.63 0.04
N PHE A 132 -20.54 -8.82 -1.11
CA PHE A 132 -20.41 -10.04 -1.91
C PHE A 132 -18.99 -10.30 -2.42
N ILE A 133 -18.13 -9.27 -2.47
CA ILE A 133 -16.72 -9.43 -2.85
C ILE A 133 -16.04 -10.45 -1.93
N GLY A 134 -16.43 -10.48 -0.64
CA GLY A 134 -15.96 -11.48 0.32
C GLY A 134 -16.28 -12.94 -0.02
N SER A 135 -17.18 -13.20 -0.97
CA SER A 135 -17.51 -14.55 -1.43
C SER A 135 -16.60 -15.05 -2.56
N LEU A 136 -15.75 -14.19 -3.14
CA LEU A 136 -14.79 -14.56 -4.19
C LEU A 136 -13.56 -15.24 -3.59
N SER A 137 -13.75 -16.44 -3.04
CA SER A 137 -12.76 -17.15 -2.20
C SER A 137 -11.38 -17.41 -2.82
N LYS A 138 -11.25 -17.30 -4.15
CA LYS A 138 -9.98 -17.47 -4.86
C LYS A 138 -9.20 -16.15 -5.06
N LEU A 139 -9.77 -15.02 -4.66
CA LEU A 139 -9.16 -13.71 -4.85
C LEU A 139 -7.84 -13.62 -4.08
N SER A 140 -6.78 -13.30 -4.81
CA SER A 140 -5.44 -13.02 -4.28
C SER A 140 -5.12 -11.52 -4.30
N GLU A 141 -5.71 -10.77 -5.22
CA GLU A 141 -5.49 -9.33 -5.34
C GLU A 141 -6.80 -8.58 -5.53
N LEU A 142 -7.03 -7.59 -4.67
CA LEU A 142 -8.16 -6.67 -4.73
C LEU A 142 -7.64 -5.23 -4.71
N ALA A 143 -7.80 -4.52 -5.83
CA ALA A 143 -7.44 -3.12 -5.96
C ALA A 143 -8.68 -2.29 -6.30
N LEU A 144 -9.04 -1.39 -5.38
CA LEU A 144 -10.18 -0.48 -5.49
C LEU A 144 -9.75 0.97 -5.23
N SER A 145 -8.47 1.29 -5.47
CA SER A 145 -7.89 2.59 -5.13
C SER A 145 -8.46 3.73 -5.99
N SER A 146 -8.60 4.92 -5.42
CA SER A 146 -9.05 6.12 -6.15
C SER A 146 -10.33 5.89 -6.97
N ALA A 147 -11.29 5.15 -6.42
CA ALA A 147 -12.48 4.69 -7.14
C ALA A 147 -13.75 5.48 -6.78
N GLN A 148 -13.59 6.56 -6.00
CA GLN A 148 -14.67 7.34 -5.39
C GLN A 148 -15.66 6.49 -4.58
N LEU A 149 -15.19 5.43 -3.92
CA LEU A 149 -16.02 4.62 -3.03
C LEU A 149 -16.24 5.34 -1.70
N ALA A 150 -17.37 5.07 -1.04
CA ALA A 150 -17.66 5.63 0.27
C ALA A 150 -18.45 4.66 1.15
N GLY A 151 -18.42 4.86 2.47
CA GLY A 151 -19.12 3.98 3.41
C GLY A 151 -18.18 3.13 4.25
N PRO A 152 -18.72 2.19 5.04
CA PRO A 152 -17.91 1.32 5.89
C PRO A 152 -17.12 0.31 5.06
N ILE A 153 -15.90 -0.01 5.49
CA ILE A 153 -15.16 -1.16 4.93
C ILE A 153 -15.87 -2.45 5.38
N PRO A 154 -16.36 -3.30 4.45
CA PRO A 154 -17.12 -4.49 4.79
C PRO A 154 -16.22 -5.56 5.42
N HIS A 155 -16.62 -6.06 6.60
CA HIS A 155 -15.88 -7.09 7.33
C HIS A 155 -15.83 -8.44 6.60
N GLN A 156 -16.73 -8.65 5.64
CA GLN A 156 -16.78 -9.81 4.75
C GLN A 156 -15.51 -9.96 3.91
N LEU A 157 -14.73 -8.88 3.72
CA LEU A 157 -13.39 -9.00 3.10
C LEU A 157 -12.47 -9.95 3.88
N GLY A 158 -12.68 -10.11 5.20
CA GLY A 158 -11.97 -11.09 6.02
C GLY A 158 -12.16 -12.55 5.59
N ASN A 159 -13.16 -12.86 4.76
CA ASN A 159 -13.36 -14.21 4.21
C ASN A 159 -12.37 -14.56 3.09
N LEU A 160 -11.62 -13.59 2.57
CA LEU A 160 -10.67 -13.75 1.48
C LEU A 160 -9.33 -14.30 1.97
N SER A 161 -9.33 -15.52 2.50
CA SER A 161 -8.14 -16.16 3.11
C SER A 161 -6.89 -16.26 2.21
N ARG A 162 -7.06 -16.16 0.89
CA ARG A 162 -5.97 -16.18 -0.12
C ARG A 162 -5.47 -14.79 -0.50
N LEU A 163 -6.09 -13.73 0.02
CA LEU A 163 -5.76 -12.36 -0.34
C LEU A 163 -4.33 -12.03 0.08
N GLN A 164 -3.54 -11.57 -0.87
CA GLN A 164 -2.15 -11.16 -0.72
C GLN A 164 -2.01 -9.64 -0.85
N VAL A 165 -2.85 -9.01 -1.69
CA VAL A 165 -2.86 -7.57 -1.93
C VAL A 165 -4.26 -7.02 -1.68
N LEU A 166 -4.35 -6.03 -0.79
CA LEU A 166 -5.55 -5.22 -0.57
C LEU A 166 -5.17 -3.74 -0.70
N ASP A 167 -5.66 -3.09 -1.75
CA ASP A 167 -5.48 -1.64 -1.98
C ASP A 167 -6.85 -0.96 -2.01
N LEU A 168 -7.15 -0.17 -0.97
CA LEU A 168 -8.39 0.61 -0.81
C LEU A 168 -8.14 2.12 -0.75
N ARG A 169 -6.92 2.58 -1.05
CA ARG A 169 -6.51 3.96 -0.80
C ARG A 169 -7.31 5.01 -1.56
N PHE A 170 -7.25 6.26 -1.12
CA PHE A 170 -7.86 7.41 -1.79
C PHE A 170 -9.36 7.21 -2.08
N ASN A 171 -10.09 6.70 -1.08
CA ASN A 171 -11.55 6.61 -1.09
C ASN A 171 -12.14 7.26 0.16
N ASN A 172 -13.44 7.57 0.18
CA ASN A 172 -14.13 8.10 1.37
C ASN A 172 -14.64 6.97 2.27
N LEU A 173 -13.79 5.98 2.52
CA LEU A 173 -14.10 4.81 3.34
C LEU A 173 -13.85 5.09 4.82
N PHE A 174 -14.57 4.39 5.69
CA PHE A 174 -14.36 4.48 7.14
C PHE A 174 -14.48 3.13 7.83
N SER A 175 -13.87 3.02 9.01
CA SER A 175 -14.10 1.88 9.90
C SER A 175 -15.37 2.09 10.72
N SER A 176 -16.33 1.17 10.67
CA SER A 176 -17.53 1.20 11.53
C SER A 176 -17.24 0.80 12.99
N GLY A 177 -16.10 0.13 13.23
CA GLY A 177 -15.60 -0.32 14.53
C GLY A 177 -14.15 -0.82 14.40
N ASN A 178 -13.77 -1.80 15.22
CA ASN A 178 -12.46 -2.45 15.10
C ASN A 178 -12.37 -3.26 13.80
N LEU A 179 -11.20 -3.29 13.16
CA LEU A 179 -10.96 -4.06 11.94
C LEU A 179 -10.43 -5.47 12.23
N ASP A 180 -11.00 -6.16 13.23
CA ASP A 180 -10.51 -7.48 13.67
C ASP A 180 -10.55 -8.52 12.54
N TRP A 181 -11.43 -8.33 11.55
CA TRP A 181 -11.52 -9.17 10.35
C TRP A 181 -10.23 -9.20 9.52
N LEU A 182 -9.38 -8.16 9.60
CA LEU A 182 -8.08 -8.17 8.94
C LEU A 182 -7.22 -9.34 9.43
N SER A 183 -7.33 -9.73 10.70
CA SER A 183 -6.54 -10.83 11.28
C SER A 183 -6.82 -12.20 10.63
N TYR A 184 -7.94 -12.34 9.91
CA TYR A 184 -8.25 -13.56 9.14
C TYR A 184 -7.50 -13.63 7.80
N LEU A 185 -6.90 -12.52 7.34
CA LEU A 185 -6.13 -12.44 6.09
C LEU A 185 -4.68 -12.90 6.27
N SER A 186 -4.49 -14.17 6.64
CA SER A 186 -3.17 -14.74 6.96
C SER A 186 -2.15 -14.72 5.81
N SER A 187 -2.61 -14.62 4.56
CA SER A 187 -1.77 -14.56 3.36
C SER A 187 -1.39 -13.13 2.94
N LEU A 188 -1.90 -12.10 3.64
CA LEU A 188 -1.76 -10.71 3.22
C LEU A 188 -0.31 -10.24 3.32
N ARG A 189 0.19 -9.65 2.22
CA ARG A 189 1.55 -9.14 2.06
C ARG A 189 1.57 -7.62 1.87
N TYR A 190 0.58 -7.10 1.17
CA TYR A 190 0.42 -5.67 0.89
C TYR A 190 -0.94 -5.20 1.41
N LEU A 191 -0.92 -4.20 2.28
CA LEU A 191 -2.12 -3.53 2.80
C LEU A 191 -1.96 -2.03 2.62
N ASP A 192 -2.85 -1.44 1.82
CA ASP A 192 -2.93 0.01 1.63
C ASP A 192 -4.36 0.48 1.92
N LEU A 193 -4.50 1.20 3.05
CA LEU A 193 -5.73 1.85 3.47
C LEU A 193 -5.57 3.36 3.54
N GLY A 194 -4.56 3.92 2.85
CA GLY A 194 -4.29 5.36 2.88
C GLY A 194 -5.53 6.20 2.58
N ASP A 195 -5.68 7.32 3.28
CA ASP A 195 -6.83 8.23 3.17
C ASP A 195 -8.19 7.64 3.62
N CYS A 196 -8.23 6.45 4.21
CA CYS A 196 -9.43 5.93 4.86
C CYS A 196 -9.60 6.50 6.27
N LYS A 197 -10.82 6.83 6.70
CA LYS A 197 -11.09 7.33 8.06
C LYS A 197 -11.12 6.20 9.08
N LEU A 198 -9.99 5.94 9.73
CA LEU A 198 -9.77 4.84 10.67
C LEU A 198 -9.71 5.28 12.14
N SER A 199 -10.21 6.47 12.48
CA SER A 199 -10.17 7.01 13.86
C SER A 199 -10.84 6.13 14.93
N LYS A 200 -11.80 5.28 14.54
CA LYS A 200 -12.45 4.31 15.45
C LYS A 200 -11.63 3.03 15.66
N PHE A 201 -10.62 2.79 14.85
CA PHE A 201 -9.77 1.59 14.90
C PHE A 201 -8.66 1.74 15.95
N SER A 202 -9.04 1.76 17.23
CA SER A 202 -8.12 2.07 18.33
C SER A 202 -7.09 0.96 18.63
N ASN A 203 -7.39 -0.30 18.30
CA ASN A 203 -6.53 -1.47 18.51
C ASN A 203 -5.71 -1.86 17.26
N TRP A 204 -5.48 -0.92 16.34
CA TRP A 204 -4.87 -1.20 15.03
C TRP A 204 -3.53 -1.93 15.11
N PHE A 205 -2.69 -1.53 16.03
CA PHE A 205 -1.37 -2.13 16.27
C PHE A 205 -1.45 -3.61 16.72
N GLN A 206 -2.52 -4.02 17.43
CA GLN A 206 -2.74 -5.41 17.85
C GLN A 206 -3.15 -6.28 16.66
N VAL A 207 -4.11 -5.79 15.85
CA VAL A 207 -4.58 -6.49 14.66
C VAL A 207 -3.43 -6.70 13.67
N LEU A 208 -2.63 -5.67 13.41
CA LEU A 208 -1.46 -5.77 12.53
C LEU A 208 -0.41 -6.77 13.04
N SER A 209 -0.27 -6.92 14.36
CA SER A 209 0.67 -7.89 14.94
C SER A 209 0.32 -9.34 14.59
N ASN A 210 -0.93 -9.63 14.24
CA ASN A 210 -1.37 -10.96 13.81
C ASN A 210 -1.10 -11.23 12.31
N LEU A 211 -0.78 -10.20 11.51
CA LEU A 211 -0.54 -10.32 10.08
C LEU A 211 0.90 -10.76 9.80
N ARG A 212 1.15 -12.07 9.94
CA ARG A 212 2.50 -12.64 9.88
C ARG A 212 3.19 -12.54 8.52
N SER A 213 2.43 -12.41 7.45
CA SER A 213 2.95 -12.36 6.08
C SER A 213 3.12 -10.93 5.55
N LEU A 214 2.72 -9.91 6.33
CA LEU A 214 2.64 -8.53 5.86
C LEU A 214 4.03 -7.92 5.71
N THR A 215 4.36 -7.48 4.49
CA THR A 215 5.64 -6.83 4.16
C THR A 215 5.48 -5.34 3.93
N THR A 216 4.31 -4.91 3.44
CA THR A 216 4.06 -3.52 3.06
C THR A 216 2.78 -3.01 3.69
N LEU A 217 2.89 -1.90 4.42
CA LEU A 217 1.80 -1.26 5.13
C LEU A 217 1.75 0.24 4.83
N TYR A 218 0.65 0.69 4.25
CA TYR A 218 0.32 2.11 4.08
C TYR A 218 -0.96 2.44 4.84
N LEU A 219 -0.83 3.25 5.90
CA LEU A 219 -1.94 3.83 6.66
C LEU A 219 -1.75 5.36 6.77
N GLY A 220 -1.24 5.98 5.70
CA GLY A 220 -1.07 7.43 5.63
C GLY A 220 -2.42 8.14 5.62
N HIS A 221 -2.54 9.29 6.30
CA HIS A 221 -3.76 10.10 6.30
C HIS A 221 -5.02 9.35 6.79
N CYS A 222 -4.89 8.50 7.82
CA CYS A 222 -5.95 7.60 8.27
C CYS A 222 -6.69 8.03 9.56
N ASP A 223 -6.40 9.21 10.09
CA ASP A 223 -6.86 9.66 11.41
C ASP A 223 -6.49 8.70 12.57
N LEU A 224 -5.37 7.98 12.46
CA LEU A 224 -4.99 6.99 13.47
C LEU A 224 -4.74 7.62 14.85
N PRO A 225 -5.34 7.08 15.92
CA PRO A 225 -5.06 7.54 17.27
C PRO A 225 -3.68 7.07 17.77
N PRO A 226 -3.09 7.75 18.78
CA PRO A 226 -1.89 7.28 19.45
C PRO A 226 -2.05 5.88 20.05
N ILE A 227 -0.94 5.15 20.17
CA ILE A 227 -0.92 3.85 20.86
C ILE A 227 -0.96 4.06 22.38
N SER A 228 -1.82 3.31 23.08
CA SER A 228 -1.83 3.21 24.54
C SER A 228 -0.83 2.15 25.02
N THR A 229 0.12 2.55 25.88
CA THR A 229 1.29 1.75 26.30
C THR A 229 1.02 0.42 27.04
N PRO A 230 -0.06 0.22 27.83
CA PRO A 230 -0.31 -1.08 28.49
C PRO A 230 -0.54 -2.23 27.49
N SER A 231 -0.87 -1.91 26.24
CA SER A 231 -1.31 -2.87 25.23
C SER A 231 -0.17 -3.56 24.46
N LEU A 232 1.10 -3.25 24.74
CA LEU A 232 2.28 -3.75 24.00
C LEU A 232 3.02 -4.92 24.67
N LEU A 233 2.73 -5.22 25.94
CA LEU A 233 3.49 -6.17 26.78
C LEU A 233 3.26 -7.66 26.45
N HIS A 234 2.27 -7.99 25.60
CA HIS A 234 1.85 -9.38 25.35
C HIS A 234 1.76 -9.77 23.87
N LEU A 235 2.24 -8.93 22.96
CA LEU A 235 2.15 -9.20 21.52
C LEU A 235 3.36 -10.01 21.06
N ASN A 236 3.11 -11.09 20.32
CA ASN A 236 4.13 -11.85 19.61
C ASN A 236 4.23 -11.27 18.20
N TYR A 237 5.21 -10.40 17.99
CA TYR A 237 5.24 -9.54 16.81
C TYR A 237 5.75 -10.28 15.58
N SER A 238 5.08 -10.02 14.44
CA SER A 238 5.59 -10.43 13.14
C SER A 238 6.83 -9.62 12.76
N LYS A 239 7.84 -10.28 12.21
CA LYS A 239 9.11 -9.69 11.77
C LYS A 239 9.22 -9.56 10.25
N SER A 240 8.10 -9.44 9.55
CA SER A 240 8.04 -9.45 8.08
C SER A 240 7.87 -8.08 7.43
N LEU A 241 7.54 -7.04 8.20
CA LEU A 241 7.33 -5.69 7.65
C LEU A 241 8.64 -5.11 7.13
N GLU A 242 8.62 -4.62 5.90
CA GLU A 242 9.74 -3.99 5.21
C GLU A 242 9.45 -2.52 4.89
N VAL A 243 8.19 -2.18 4.61
CA VAL A 243 7.75 -0.83 4.25
C VAL A 243 6.60 -0.41 5.15
N ILE A 244 6.76 0.72 5.84
CA ILE A 244 5.77 1.28 6.76
C ILE A 244 5.59 2.76 6.44
N ASP A 245 4.39 3.15 6.07
CA ASP A 245 3.95 4.55 5.99
C ASP A 245 2.78 4.76 6.96
N LEU A 246 3.02 5.54 8.00
CA LEU A 246 2.01 6.00 8.95
C LEU A 246 1.96 7.54 8.97
N SER A 247 2.35 8.17 7.86
CA SER A 247 2.41 9.62 7.75
C SER A 247 1.03 10.27 7.89
N ASN A 248 0.98 11.56 8.23
CA ASN A 248 -0.26 12.33 8.31
C ASN A 248 -1.30 11.73 9.27
N ASN A 249 -0.87 11.32 10.46
CA ASN A 249 -1.74 10.79 11.52
C ASN A 249 -1.57 11.58 12.83
N TYR A 250 -2.18 11.09 13.91
CA TYR A 250 -2.08 11.71 15.24
C TYR A 250 -1.09 11.00 16.16
N LEU A 251 -0.12 10.26 15.61
CA LEU A 251 0.79 9.43 16.39
C LEU A 251 1.75 10.28 17.24
N THR A 252 2.06 9.79 18.45
CA THR A 252 3.06 10.36 19.35
C THR A 252 4.20 9.37 19.54
N ASN A 253 5.17 9.69 20.41
CA ASN A 253 6.32 8.83 20.71
C ASN A 253 5.94 7.42 21.23
N SER A 254 4.68 7.17 21.60
CA SER A 254 4.21 5.84 21.97
C SER A 254 4.26 4.82 20.82
N ILE A 255 4.50 5.26 19.58
CA ILE A 255 4.72 4.38 18.43
C ILE A 255 6.05 3.64 18.48
N TYR A 256 7.09 4.22 19.08
CA TYR A 256 8.45 3.69 18.99
C TYR A 256 8.60 2.26 19.51
N PRO A 257 8.03 1.86 20.67
CA PRO A 257 8.16 0.50 21.15
C PRO A 257 7.50 -0.54 20.23
N TRP A 258 6.35 -0.20 19.63
CA TRP A 258 5.70 -1.07 18.63
C TRP A 258 6.59 -1.20 17.40
N LEU A 259 7.05 -0.07 16.87
CA LEU A 259 7.88 -0.02 15.66
C LEU A 259 9.14 -0.85 15.84
N LEU A 260 9.89 -0.65 16.94
CA LEU A 260 11.12 -1.37 17.24
C LEU A 260 10.94 -2.89 17.35
N ASN A 261 9.73 -3.37 17.68
CA ASN A 261 9.46 -4.78 17.81
C ASN A 261 9.11 -5.43 16.46
N VAL A 262 8.28 -4.76 15.65
CA VAL A 262 7.88 -5.27 14.33
C VAL A 262 8.99 -5.14 13.28
N SER A 263 9.93 -4.21 13.49
CA SER A 263 11.01 -3.86 12.54
C SER A 263 12.31 -4.65 12.70
N SER A 264 12.39 -5.59 13.65
CA SER A 264 13.65 -6.20 14.07
C SER A 264 14.41 -6.99 12.99
N ASN A 265 13.82 -7.25 11.82
CA ASN A 265 14.45 -7.98 10.72
C ASN A 265 14.64 -7.23 9.40
N LEU A 266 14.07 -6.04 9.16
CA LEU A 266 14.35 -5.15 8.00
C LEU A 266 13.33 -4.00 8.00
N VAL A 267 13.72 -2.77 7.67
CA VAL A 267 12.74 -1.74 7.26
C VAL A 267 13.35 -0.92 6.16
N ASP A 268 13.11 -1.27 4.90
CA ASP A 268 13.61 -0.49 3.75
C ASP A 268 13.15 0.98 3.83
N HIS A 269 11.89 1.18 4.25
CA HIS A 269 11.22 2.48 4.23
C HIS A 269 10.34 2.68 5.47
N ILE A 270 10.60 3.75 6.23
CA ILE A 270 9.73 4.23 7.32
C ILE A 270 9.33 5.67 7.01
N ASP A 271 8.03 5.94 6.89
CA ASP A 271 7.49 7.29 6.90
C ASP A 271 6.57 7.50 8.10
N LEU A 272 6.95 8.45 8.97
CA LEU A 272 6.18 8.94 10.11
C LEU A 272 5.98 10.46 10.00
N GLY A 273 6.08 11.02 8.80
CA GLY A 273 5.91 12.45 8.55
C GLY A 273 4.53 12.96 8.97
N SER A 274 4.41 14.25 9.25
CA SER A 274 3.15 14.91 9.61
C SER A 274 2.42 14.22 10.78
N ASN A 275 3.13 13.93 11.86
CA ASN A 275 2.60 13.35 13.10
C ASN A 275 2.84 14.31 14.29
N ARG A 276 2.64 13.82 15.52
CA ARG A 276 2.86 14.58 16.77
C ARG A 276 4.08 14.03 17.52
N LEU A 277 5.07 13.49 16.81
CA LEU A 277 6.32 13.01 17.40
C LEU A 277 7.11 14.21 17.96
N HIS A 278 7.72 14.05 19.12
CA HIS A 278 8.46 15.13 19.78
C HIS A 278 9.72 14.64 20.50
N GLY A 279 10.59 15.55 20.90
CA GLY A 279 11.82 15.18 21.60
C GLY A 279 12.83 14.56 20.63
N SER A 280 13.33 13.36 20.92
CA SER A 280 14.38 12.71 20.14
C SER A 280 13.96 11.39 19.50
N ILE A 281 14.69 11.03 18.43
CA ILE A 281 14.57 9.71 17.81
C ILE A 281 15.34 8.70 18.67
N PRO A 282 14.74 7.58 19.11
CA PRO A 282 15.40 6.63 19.99
C PRO A 282 16.68 6.02 19.39
N VAL A 283 17.72 5.87 20.20
CA VAL A 283 19.01 5.25 19.79
C VAL A 283 18.85 3.85 19.18
N ALA A 284 17.80 3.13 19.58
CA ALA A 284 17.47 1.81 19.05
C ALA A 284 17.17 1.78 17.54
N PHE A 285 16.83 2.93 16.92
CA PHE A 285 16.72 3.03 15.45
C PHE A 285 18.06 2.75 14.76
N GLY A 286 19.19 2.98 15.43
CA GLY A 286 20.52 2.63 14.92
C GLY A 286 20.72 1.13 14.70
N HIS A 287 19.86 0.26 15.23
CA HIS A 287 19.90 -1.18 14.97
C HIS A 287 19.20 -1.58 13.66
N MET A 288 18.49 -0.66 12.98
CA MET A 288 17.81 -0.92 11.71
C MET A 288 18.81 -0.88 10.55
N ALA A 289 19.70 -1.87 10.49
CA ALA A 289 20.86 -1.89 9.59
C ALA A 289 20.51 -1.82 8.09
N SER A 290 19.28 -2.19 7.70
CA SER A 290 18.82 -2.19 6.31
C SER A 290 17.98 -0.97 5.92
N LEU A 291 17.78 -0.01 6.83
CA LEU A 291 16.92 1.16 6.59
C LEU A 291 17.50 2.08 5.53
N ARG A 292 16.71 2.34 4.47
CA ARG A 292 17.10 3.20 3.34
C ARG A 292 16.40 4.56 3.36
N TYR A 293 15.15 4.60 3.78
CA TYR A 293 14.37 5.84 3.87
C TYR A 293 13.81 6.02 5.27
N LEU A 294 14.07 7.19 5.86
CA LEU A 294 13.45 7.64 7.10
C LEU A 294 12.79 9.01 6.90
N GLY A 295 11.46 9.01 6.83
CA GLY A 295 10.61 10.18 6.75
C GLY A 295 10.10 10.60 8.13
N LEU A 296 10.46 11.81 8.55
CA LEU A 296 10.06 12.42 9.83
C LEU A 296 9.65 13.90 9.66
N LEU A 297 9.33 14.29 8.42
CA LEU A 297 8.86 15.62 8.06
C LEU A 297 7.72 16.09 8.98
N SER A 298 7.61 17.40 9.26
CA SER A 298 6.43 17.99 9.94
C SER A 298 6.10 17.31 11.28
N ASN A 299 7.07 17.25 12.18
CA ASN A 299 6.93 16.78 13.55
C ASN A 299 7.46 17.85 14.53
N ARG A 300 7.66 17.51 15.80
CA ARG A 300 8.20 18.40 16.86
C ARG A 300 9.52 17.87 17.44
N LEU A 301 10.34 17.25 16.59
CA LEU A 301 11.63 16.70 17.00
C LEU A 301 12.63 17.82 17.29
N ARG A 302 13.48 17.65 18.30
CA ARG A 302 14.39 18.68 18.81
C ARG A 302 15.87 18.40 18.57
N GLU A 303 16.23 17.14 18.35
CA GLU A 303 17.61 16.73 18.09
C GLU A 303 17.68 15.75 16.93
N VAL A 304 18.80 15.81 16.20
CA VAL A 304 19.18 14.79 15.21
C VAL A 304 20.22 13.89 15.87
N PRO A 305 19.88 12.64 16.23
CA PRO A 305 20.85 11.78 16.86
C PRO A 305 22.01 11.42 15.93
N LYS A 306 23.23 11.51 16.45
CA LYS A 306 24.45 11.23 15.70
C LYS A 306 24.56 9.82 15.12
N PHE A 307 23.82 8.85 15.68
CA PHE A 307 23.80 7.47 15.17
C PHE A 307 23.23 7.38 13.74
N LEU A 308 22.34 8.30 13.35
CA LEU A 308 21.77 8.33 12.01
C LEU A 308 22.84 8.54 10.93
N GLY A 309 23.89 9.32 11.24
CA GLY A 309 25.02 9.51 10.34
C GLY A 309 25.88 8.26 10.14
N ASN A 310 25.81 7.29 11.06
CA ASN A 310 26.55 6.02 11.01
C ASN A 310 25.74 4.88 10.35
N MET A 311 24.50 5.12 9.92
CA MET A 311 23.67 4.07 9.31
C MET A 311 24.16 3.80 7.87
N SER A 312 24.71 2.60 7.64
CA SER A 312 25.38 2.24 6.39
C SER A 312 24.46 1.99 5.19
N SER A 313 23.15 1.91 5.42
CA SER A 313 22.15 1.66 4.37
C SER A 313 21.20 2.83 4.15
N LEU A 314 21.22 3.84 5.04
CA LEU A 314 20.32 4.99 4.98
C LEU A 314 20.69 5.87 3.78
N LYS A 315 19.76 6.00 2.83
CA LYS A 315 19.91 6.80 1.61
C LYS A 315 19.18 8.12 1.69
N MET A 316 18.01 8.17 2.32
CA MET A 316 17.18 9.35 2.40
C MET A 316 16.73 9.61 3.84
N LEU A 317 17.03 10.80 4.33
CA LEU A 317 16.59 11.28 5.63
C LEU A 317 15.81 12.60 5.48
N VAL A 318 14.52 12.56 5.77
CA VAL A 318 13.63 13.71 5.67
C VAL A 318 13.26 14.22 7.07
N LEU A 319 13.81 15.36 7.46
CA LEU A 319 13.65 15.97 8.78
C LEU A 319 13.11 17.41 8.72
N SER A 320 12.65 17.84 7.55
CA SER A 320 12.17 19.21 7.34
C SER A 320 10.92 19.50 8.17
N TYR A 321 10.69 20.76 8.54
CA TYR A 321 9.56 21.19 9.37
C TYR A 321 9.56 20.49 10.75
N ASN A 322 10.64 20.65 11.51
CA ASN A 322 10.75 20.20 12.90
C ASN A 322 11.27 21.35 13.80
N GLU A 323 11.48 21.05 15.08
CA GLU A 323 12.06 21.98 16.08
C GLU A 323 13.56 21.68 16.29
N LEU A 324 14.27 21.16 15.28
CA LEU A 324 15.65 20.68 15.46
C LEU A 324 16.56 21.84 15.81
N ARG A 325 17.30 21.72 16.92
CA ARG A 325 18.22 22.75 17.45
C ARG A 325 19.65 22.23 17.53
N GLY A 326 20.57 23.17 17.73
CA GLY A 326 21.99 22.90 17.94
C GLY A 326 22.77 22.77 16.64
N GLU A 327 24.02 22.36 16.76
CA GLU A 327 24.94 22.20 15.63
C GLU A 327 24.85 20.79 15.03
N LEU A 328 24.94 20.71 13.70
CA LEU A 328 24.98 19.44 12.97
C LEU A 328 26.39 18.89 12.76
N SER A 329 27.41 19.51 13.37
CA SER A 329 28.82 19.21 13.13
C SER A 329 29.15 17.74 13.37
N GLU A 330 28.71 17.15 14.48
CA GLU A 330 28.93 15.72 14.78
C GLU A 330 28.20 14.78 13.81
N PHE A 331 26.94 15.10 13.46
CA PHE A 331 26.16 14.30 12.51
C PHE A 331 26.83 14.31 11.13
N ILE A 332 27.19 15.50 10.63
CA ILE A 332 27.84 15.66 9.32
C ILE A 332 29.24 15.04 9.33
N GLN A 333 30.01 15.11 10.42
CA GLN A 333 31.29 14.41 10.54
C GLN A 333 31.14 12.88 10.41
N ASN A 334 30.10 12.30 11.01
CA ASN A 334 29.83 10.86 10.86
C ASN A 334 29.44 10.49 9.42
N VAL A 335 28.76 11.37 8.70
CA VAL A 335 28.43 11.16 7.28
C VAL A 335 29.65 11.36 6.36
N SER A 336 30.51 12.35 6.66
CA SER A 336 31.59 12.82 5.77
C SER A 336 32.98 12.27 6.07
N SER A 337 33.21 11.59 7.20
CA SER A 337 34.54 11.07 7.57
C SER A 337 35.00 9.95 6.63
N GLY A 338 35.82 10.35 5.67
CA GLY A 338 36.25 9.60 4.50
C GLY A 338 36.91 8.22 4.73
N SER A 339 36.83 7.41 3.67
CA SER A 339 37.63 6.23 3.33
C SER A 339 37.52 4.95 4.19
N THR A 340 36.96 4.97 5.40
CA THR A 340 36.79 3.74 6.21
C THR A 340 35.38 3.50 6.78
N LYS A 341 34.42 4.41 6.55
CA LYS A 341 33.00 4.22 6.91
C LYS A 341 32.11 4.63 5.73
N ASN A 342 31.41 3.65 5.17
CA ASN A 342 30.49 3.83 4.06
C ASN A 342 29.16 4.39 4.58
N SER A 343 29.06 5.71 4.76
CA SER A 343 27.74 6.36 4.83
C SER A 343 27.11 6.29 3.44
N SER A 344 25.86 5.83 3.35
CA SER A 344 25.12 5.69 2.08
C SER A 344 24.15 6.84 1.82
N LEU A 345 24.21 7.90 2.63
CA LEU A 345 23.22 8.96 2.63
C LEU A 345 23.36 9.81 1.35
N GLU A 346 22.31 9.81 0.53
CA GLU A 346 22.23 10.49 -0.77
C GLU A 346 21.37 11.76 -0.68
N TRP A 347 20.32 11.75 0.17
CA TRP A 347 19.42 12.89 0.34
C TRP A 347 19.17 13.22 1.81
N LEU A 348 19.35 14.50 2.15
CA LEU A 348 19.13 15.04 3.49
C LEU A 348 18.27 16.31 3.40
N TYR A 349 17.08 16.28 3.99
CA TYR A 349 16.15 17.41 3.97
C TYR A 349 15.99 18.00 5.38
N LEU A 350 16.54 19.19 5.61
CA LEU A 350 16.56 19.85 6.92
C LEU A 350 15.86 21.22 6.93
N ALA A 351 15.15 21.59 5.86
CA ALA A 351 14.50 22.88 5.74
C ALA A 351 13.50 23.14 6.88
N SER A 352 13.29 24.40 7.24
CA SER A 352 12.31 24.80 8.28
C SER A 352 12.59 24.12 9.64
N ASN A 353 13.77 24.38 10.20
CA ASN A 353 14.22 23.94 11.52
C ASN A 353 14.91 25.11 12.26
N GLU A 354 15.30 24.90 13.52
CA GLU A 354 15.99 25.88 14.37
C GLU A 354 17.50 25.57 14.51
N ILE A 355 18.10 24.99 13.47
CA ILE A 355 19.50 24.58 13.44
C ILE A 355 20.40 25.81 13.42
N THR A 356 21.44 25.81 14.25
CA THR A 356 22.42 26.89 14.37
C THR A 356 23.84 26.38 14.08
N GLY A 357 24.80 27.30 14.02
CA GLY A 357 26.20 26.97 13.75
C GLY A 357 26.55 26.86 12.27
N THR A 358 27.79 26.45 11.99
CA THR A 358 28.31 26.30 10.62
C THR A 358 28.07 24.90 10.08
N ILE A 359 27.55 24.79 8.86
CA ILE A 359 27.47 23.51 8.15
C ILE A 359 28.90 23.11 7.75
N PRO A 360 29.44 21.96 8.21
CA PRO A 360 30.78 21.52 7.82
C PRO A 360 30.88 21.27 6.31
N ASN A 361 32.10 21.20 5.79
CA ASN A 361 32.33 20.90 4.38
C ASN A 361 31.65 19.57 3.98
N LEU A 362 30.68 19.66 3.07
CA LEU A 362 29.89 18.52 2.56
C LEU A 362 30.57 17.77 1.40
N GLY A 363 31.84 18.06 1.09
CA GLY A 363 32.56 17.46 -0.05
C GLY A 363 32.77 15.94 0.01
N GLY A 364 32.35 15.27 1.09
CA GLY A 364 32.31 13.80 1.21
C GLY A 364 30.91 13.18 1.09
N PHE A 365 29.88 13.97 0.78
CA PHE A 365 28.57 13.46 0.41
C PHE A 365 28.65 12.84 -1.00
N PRO A 366 28.16 11.62 -1.23
CA PRO A 366 28.21 10.95 -2.53
C PRO A 366 27.43 11.66 -3.64
#